data_AF-H5TU54-F1
#
_entry.id   AF-H5TU54-F1
#
_cell.length_a   1.000
_cell.length_b   1.000
_cell.length_c   1.000
_cell.angle_alpha   90.00
_cell.angle_beta   90.00
_cell.angle_gamma   90.00
#
_symmetry.space_group_name_H-M   'P 1'
#
loop_
_entity.id
_entity.type
_entity.pdbx_description
1 polymer ?
#
loop_
_entity_poly.entity_id
_entity_poly.type
_entity_poly.pdbx_seq_one_letter_code
_entity_poly.pdbx_strand_id
1 'polypeptide(L)' 'MKNIAGRERHSAEDIVRELRPADELAAERKTGEGVAADLEVSAATLYNWRRQ' A
#
# COMPACT_ATOMS: atom_id res chain seq x y z
N MET A 1 21.27 -5.73 -18.82
CA MET A 1 19.92 -5.52 -19.39
C MET A 1 19.00 -5.00 -18.28
N LYS A 2 18.47 -3.78 -18.49
CA LYS A 2 17.16 -3.26 -18.03
C LYS A 2 16.96 -2.91 -16.54
N ASN A 3 17.25 -1.64 -16.21
CA ASN A 3 16.43 -0.68 -15.47
C ASN A 3 15.50 -1.23 -14.37
N ILE A 4 15.90 -1.15 -13.10
CA ILE A 4 14.94 -0.91 -12.01
C ILE A 4 15.11 0.56 -11.64
N ALA A 5 14.51 1.42 -12.46
CA ALA A 5 14.43 2.84 -12.20
C ALA A 5 13.79 3.06 -10.82
N GLY A 6 14.51 3.72 -9.92
CA GLY A 6 13.95 4.51 -8.82
C GLY A 6 12.80 3.89 -8.01
N ARG A 7 12.84 2.60 -7.66
CA ARG A 7 11.97 2.11 -6.59
C ARG A 7 12.51 2.68 -5.29
N GLU A 8 11.92 3.77 -4.80
CA GLU A 8 12.01 4.10 -3.39
C GLU A 8 11.60 2.85 -2.62
N ARG A 9 12.59 2.16 -2.06
CA ARG A 9 12.36 0.98 -1.25
C ARG A 9 11.78 1.51 0.05
N HIS A 10 10.47 1.53 0.17
CA HIS A 10 9.82 1.69 1.47
C HIS A 10 10.41 0.61 2.40
N SER A 11 10.98 1.02 3.54
CA SER A 11 11.39 0.06 4.56
C SER A 11 10.16 -0.72 5.00
N ALA A 12 10.33 -1.92 5.53
CA ALA A 12 9.23 -2.68 6.12
C ALA A 12 8.45 -1.81 7.15
N GLU A 13 9.17 -0.94 7.86
CA GLU A 13 8.60 0.02 8.81
C GLU A 13 7.74 1.10 8.13
N ASP A 14 8.14 1.61 6.96
CA ASP A 14 7.35 2.57 6.19
C ASP A 14 6.07 1.91 5.64
N ILE A 15 6.19 0.67 5.16
CA ILE A 15 5.03 -0.12 4.71
C ILE A 15 4.07 -0.35 5.87
N VAL A 16 4.56 -0.70 7.07
CA VAL A 16 3.70 -0.89 8.26
C VAL A 16 3.06 0.42 8.71
N ARG A 17 3.76 1.56 8.59
CA ARG A 17 3.20 2.88 8.92
C ARG A 17 2.06 3.28 7.97
N GLU A 18 2.19 2.96 6.68
CA GLU A 18 1.15 3.17 5.66
C GLU A 18 -0.02 2.17 5.79
N LEU A 19 0.26 0.91 6.17
CA LEU A 19 -0.78 -0.12 6.32
C LEU A 19 -1.67 0.10 7.55
N ARG A 20 -1.19 0.75 8.60
CA ARG A 20 -1.97 0.98 9.82
C ARG A 20 -3.24 1.82 9.57
N PRO A 21 -3.18 3.00 8.93
CA PRO A 21 -4.39 3.72 8.53
C PRO A 21 -5.20 2.93 7.50
N ALA A 22 -4.55 2.13 6.64
CA ALA A 22 -5.25 1.24 5.71
C ALA A 22 -6.16 0.22 6.41
N ASP A 23 -5.67 -0.40 7.49
CA ASP A 23 -6.40 -1.39 8.27
C ASP A 23 -7.48 -0.75 9.16
N GLU A 24 -7.27 0.46 9.68
CA GLU A 24 -8.31 1.24 10.35
C GLU A 24 -9.47 1.60 9.40
N LEU A 25 -9.14 2.03 8.17
CA LEU A 25 -10.13 2.31 7.13
C LEU A 25 -10.84 1.04 6.63
N ALA A 26 -10.14 -0.08 6.55
CA ALA A 26 -10.74 -1.37 6.23
C ALA A 26 -11.72 -1.84 7.33
N ALA A 27 -11.45 -1.53 8.60
CA ALA A 27 -12.33 -1.83 9.72
C ALA A 27 -13.65 -1.02 9.67
N GLU A 28 -13.62 0.18 9.06
CA GLU A 28 -14.82 0.98 8.76
C GLU A 28 -15.65 0.44 7.57
N ARG A 29 -15.36 -0.77 7.08
CA ARG A 29 -15.98 -1.42 5.92
C ARG A 29 -15.69 -0.75 4.57
N LYS A 30 -14.64 0.07 4.45
CA LYS A 30 -14.17 0.52 3.14
C LYS A 30 -13.55 -0.65 2.39
N THR A 31 -13.91 -0.83 1.12
CA THR A 31 -13.35 -1.89 0.26
C THR A 31 -11.86 -1.62 0.00
N GLY A 32 -11.08 -2.64 -0.36
CA GLY A 32 -9.66 -2.48 -0.65
C GLY A 32 -9.34 -1.46 -1.75
N GLU A 33 -10.30 -1.21 -2.66
CA GLU A 33 -10.22 -0.12 -3.64
C GLU A 33 -10.42 1.26 -3.02
N GLY A 34 -11.34 1.40 -2.05
CA GLY A 34 -11.52 2.64 -1.30
C GLY A 34 -10.29 2.98 -0.44
N VAL A 35 -9.71 1.97 0.21
CA VAL A 35 -8.45 2.12 0.95
C VAL A 35 -7.30 2.53 0.04
N ALA A 36 -7.22 1.96 -1.17
CA ALA A 36 -6.21 2.35 -2.15
C ALA A 36 -6.41 3.80 -2.63
N ALA A 37 -7.66 4.22 -2.83
CA ALA A 37 -7.99 5.61 -3.19
C ALA A 37 -7.67 6.60 -2.07
N ASP A 38 -7.97 6.28 -0.80
CA ASP A 38 -7.64 7.11 0.36
C ASP A 38 -6.11 7.24 0.57
N LEU A 39 -5.36 6.20 0.23
CA LEU A 39 -3.88 6.19 0.28
C LEU A 39 -3.22 6.72 -1.00
N GLU A 40 -3.99 7.18 -1.99
CA GLU A 40 -3.51 7.61 -3.31
C GLU A 40 -2.62 6.58 -4.03
N VAL A 41 -2.81 5.30 -3.73
CA VAL A 41 -2.09 4.18 -4.36
C VAL A 41 -3.03 3.35 -5.22
N SER A 42 -2.47 2.66 -6.21
CA SER A 42 -3.25 1.68 -6.96
C SER A 42 -3.57 0.46 -6.09
N ALA A 43 -4.74 -0.16 -6.29
CA ALA A 43 -5.11 -1.41 -5.61
C ALA A 43 -4.07 -2.53 -5.85
N ALA A 44 -3.42 -2.54 -7.01
CA ALA A 44 -2.30 -3.45 -7.31
C ALA A 44 -1.06 -3.18 -6.42
N THR A 45 -0.78 -1.93 -6.08
CA THR A 45 0.30 -1.56 -5.15
C THR A 45 -0.04 -2.00 -3.73
N LEU A 46 -1.27 -1.72 -3.28
CA LEU A 46 -1.75 -2.16 -1.97
C LEU A 46 -1.71 -3.70 -1.83
N TYR A 47 -2.09 -4.43 -2.89
CA TYR A 47 -2.00 -5.89 -2.92
C TYR A 47 -0.55 -6.39 -2.86
N ASN A 48 0.38 -5.74 -3.55
CA ASN A 48 1.80 -6.07 -3.48
C ASN A 48 2.39 -5.82 -2.08
N TRP A 49 1.94 -4.78 -1.37
CA TRP A 49 2.34 -4.52 0.01
C TRP A 49 1.79 -5.57 0.98
N ARG A 50 0.51 -5.95 0.86
CA ARG A 50 -0.07 -7.04 1.67
C ARG A 50 0.56 -8.41 1.43
N ARG A 51 1.20 -8.62 0.28
CA ARG A 51 1.86 -9.88 -0.10
C ARG A 51 3.31 -9.95 0.38
N GLN A 52 3.93 -8.83 0.71
CA GLN A 52 5.34 -8.73 1.10
C GLN A 52 5.55 -9.03 2.58
#